data_AF-A0A066VCY2-F1
#
_entry.id   AF-A0A066VCY2-F1
#
_cell.length_a   1.000
_cell.length_b   1.000
_cell.length_c   1.000
_cell.angle_alpha   90.00
_cell.angle_beta   90.00
_cell.angle_gamma   90.00
#
_symmetry.space_group_name_H-M   'P 1'
#
loop_
_entity.id
_entity.type
_entity.pdbx_description
1 polymer ?
#
loop_
_entity_poly.entity_id
_entity_poly.type
_entity_poly.pdbx_seq_one_letter_code
_entity_poly.pdbx_strand_id
1 'polypeptide(L)'
;MSSALVLANGGSSNEAGPSRPSLQRQSTPPYRSSLLPFTDALPYYDQDLEQDASLRARIDREIRREMEGTDLATNKTIEDRIGPAFDFSENLSKLVEQEMERVLRREPPAAGGLDMSRYTLPSPPEGEEDSELAWDGALRNSSTQLALQEFRMSNIELLKAYGANAWRLHNFQQEAMLRSIDSFNDAARARTTGINRKRKELQTRAGGEKLNSLQNKWAELISSNLQVEVANITSAHEVEVLRLKRQKLEKELEALDREELKG
;
A
#
# COMPACT_ATOMS: atom_id res chain seq x y z
N MET A 1 48.97 -42.82 -38.28
CA MET A 1 48.75 -43.77 -39.40
C MET A 1 47.25 -43.94 -39.56
N SER A 2 46.74 -43.72 -40.79
CA SER A 2 45.55 -44.29 -41.45
C SER A 2 44.27 -44.55 -40.63
N SER A 3 43.04 -44.23 -41.03
CA SER A 3 42.47 -44.00 -42.37
C SER A 3 40.99 -43.57 -42.25
N ALA A 4 40.47 -43.02 -43.36
CA ALA A 4 39.11 -43.13 -43.94
C ALA A 4 37.84 -42.61 -43.21
N LEU A 5 37.25 -41.57 -43.83
CA LEU A 5 35.88 -41.42 -44.36
C LEU A 5 34.80 -42.47 -43.97
N VAL A 6 33.58 -42.02 -43.62
CA VAL A 6 32.28 -42.36 -44.25
C VAL A 6 31.08 -41.73 -43.50
N LEU A 7 30.08 -41.32 -44.27
CA LEU A 7 28.83 -40.62 -43.95
C LEU A 7 27.72 -41.49 -43.29
N ALA A 8 26.76 -40.78 -42.68
CA ALA A 8 25.29 -40.93 -42.78
C ALA A 8 24.49 -41.38 -41.53
N ASN A 9 23.60 -40.47 -41.12
CA ASN A 9 22.19 -40.59 -40.70
C ASN A 9 21.72 -41.65 -39.69
N GLY A 10 20.93 -41.16 -38.72
CA GLY A 10 19.66 -41.80 -38.38
C GLY A 10 19.30 -41.85 -36.90
N GLY A 11 18.29 -41.06 -36.50
CA GLY A 11 17.35 -41.40 -35.44
C GLY A 11 17.79 -41.20 -34.00
N SER A 12 17.42 -40.05 -33.41
CA SER A 12 17.25 -39.94 -31.96
C SER A 12 15.82 -39.48 -31.68
N SER A 13 15.09 -40.37 -31.02
CA SER A 13 13.71 -40.30 -30.59
C SER A 13 13.46 -39.10 -29.67
N ASN A 14 12.48 -38.30 -30.07
CA ASN A 14 11.95 -37.16 -29.33
C ASN A 14 10.92 -37.68 -28.31
N GLU A 15 11.35 -38.03 -27.11
CA GLU A 15 10.42 -38.28 -25.99
C GLU A 15 10.00 -36.95 -25.36
N ALA A 16 8.81 -36.49 -25.76
CA ALA A 16 8.14 -35.34 -25.18
C ALA A 16 7.56 -35.70 -23.80
N GLY A 17 8.28 -35.37 -22.73
CA GLY A 17 7.72 -35.28 -21.38
C GLY A 17 6.84 -34.02 -21.23
N PRO A 18 5.78 -34.03 -20.40
CA PRO A 18 4.86 -32.90 -20.29
C PRO A 18 5.54 -31.70 -19.64
N SER A 19 5.67 -30.63 -20.43
CA SER A 19 6.13 -29.32 -20.00
C SER A 19 5.31 -28.83 -18.80
N ARG A 20 5.95 -28.75 -17.63
CA ARG A 20 5.38 -28.00 -16.49
C ARG A 20 5.10 -26.57 -16.97
N PRO A 21 3.89 -26.02 -16.78
CA PRO A 21 3.65 -24.63 -17.13
C PRO A 21 4.57 -23.78 -16.25
N SER A 22 5.53 -23.10 -16.88
CA SER A 22 6.32 -22.08 -16.22
C SER A 22 5.34 -21.01 -15.76
N LEU A 23 5.12 -20.93 -14.44
CA LEU A 23 4.46 -19.79 -13.82
C LEU A 23 5.36 -18.57 -14.06
N GLN A 24 5.21 -17.96 -15.23
CA GLN A 24 5.83 -16.70 -15.61
C GLN A 24 5.13 -15.61 -14.80
N ARG A 25 5.43 -15.56 -13.49
CA ARG A 25 4.95 -14.49 -12.61
C ARG A 25 5.83 -13.26 -12.82
N GLN A 26 5.67 -12.63 -13.99
CA GLN A 26 6.11 -11.26 -14.21
C GLN A 26 4.91 -10.40 -14.63
N SER A 27 3.82 -10.47 -13.87
CA SER A 27 2.90 -9.34 -13.82
C SER A 27 3.56 -8.27 -12.94
N THR A 28 4.37 -7.41 -13.55
CA THR A 28 4.78 -6.16 -12.90
C THR A 28 3.49 -5.44 -12.54
N PRO A 29 3.20 -5.14 -11.26
CA PRO A 29 1.97 -4.43 -10.92
C PRO A 29 1.95 -3.08 -11.66
N PRO A 30 0.80 -2.62 -12.19
CA PRO A 30 0.70 -1.36 -12.94
C PRO A 30 0.98 -0.12 -12.08
N TYR A 31 1.22 -0.31 -10.77
CA TYR A 31 1.56 0.76 -9.86
C TYR A 31 3.05 1.12 -9.94
N ARG A 32 3.39 2.10 -10.78
CA ARG A 32 4.62 2.88 -10.64
C ARG A 32 4.31 4.13 -9.82
N SER A 33 4.88 4.23 -8.61
CA SER A 33 4.87 5.48 -7.83
C SER A 33 5.46 6.66 -8.60
N SER A 34 6.27 6.41 -9.63
CA SER A 34 6.85 7.42 -10.51
C SER A 34 5.87 8.08 -11.49
N LEU A 35 4.61 7.61 -11.56
CA LEU A 35 3.57 8.21 -12.41
C LEU A 35 2.65 9.18 -11.65
N LEU A 36 2.80 9.28 -10.32
CA LEU A 36 2.12 10.31 -9.56
C LEU A 36 2.86 11.64 -9.76
N PRO A 37 2.14 12.75 -10.00
CA PRO A 37 2.74 14.08 -9.97
C PRO A 37 3.55 14.23 -8.69
N PHE A 38 4.77 14.75 -8.79
CA PHE A 38 5.59 15.04 -7.62
C PHE A 38 4.85 16.06 -6.75
N THR A 39 4.27 15.62 -5.63
CA THR A 39 3.62 16.49 -4.67
C THR A 39 4.69 17.06 -3.76
N ASP A 40 4.89 18.38 -3.82
CA ASP A 40 5.88 19.11 -3.02
C ASP A 40 5.35 19.42 -1.63
N ALA A 41 4.94 18.38 -0.89
CA ALA A 41 4.57 18.50 0.52
C ALA A 41 5.74 18.02 1.39
N LEU A 42 6.05 18.73 2.49
CA LEU A 42 7.19 18.43 3.36
C LEU A 42 6.74 17.98 4.77
N PRO A 43 6.24 16.73 4.94
CA PRO A 43 5.74 16.23 6.22
C PRO A 43 6.64 16.41 7.45
N TYR A 44 7.97 16.36 7.30
CA TYR A 44 8.90 16.54 8.43
C TYR A 44 9.20 18.01 8.76
N TYR A 45 8.81 18.95 7.91
CA TYR A 45 9.00 20.39 8.09
C TYR A 45 7.68 21.09 8.43
N ASP A 46 6.61 20.78 7.69
CA ASP A 46 5.28 21.37 7.84
C ASP A 46 4.57 20.80 9.08
N GLN A 47 4.74 21.42 10.24
CA GLN A 47 4.15 20.98 11.52
C GLN A 47 2.77 21.60 11.81
N ASP A 48 2.25 22.44 10.92
CA ASP A 48 1.03 23.22 11.14
C ASP A 48 -0.20 22.32 11.39
N LEU A 49 -0.27 21.17 10.73
CA LEU A 49 -1.34 20.17 10.93
C LEU A 49 -1.28 19.44 12.28
N GLU A 50 -0.12 19.44 12.95
CA GLU A 50 0.06 18.89 14.29
C GLU A 50 -0.21 19.96 15.36
N GLN A 51 0.15 21.22 15.07
CA GLN A 51 -0.08 22.35 15.96
C GLN A 51 -1.58 22.74 16.02
N ASP A 52 -2.25 22.77 14.86
CA ASP A 52 -3.66 23.15 14.75
C ASP A 52 -4.54 22.02 14.22
N ALA A 53 -5.17 21.28 15.14
CA ALA A 53 -6.10 20.19 14.79
C ALA A 53 -7.32 20.67 13.96
N SER A 54 -7.67 21.96 14.04
CA SER A 54 -8.78 22.54 13.28
C SER A 54 -8.52 22.65 11.77
N LEU A 55 -7.24 22.69 11.35
CA LEU A 55 -6.86 22.76 9.93
C LEU A 55 -7.22 21.48 9.19
N ARG A 56 -7.05 20.31 9.83
CA ARG A 56 -7.44 19.01 9.27
C ARG A 56 -8.93 18.97 8.93
N ALA A 57 -9.78 19.41 9.85
CA ALA A 57 -11.23 19.45 9.64
C ALA A 57 -11.64 20.40 8.50
N ARG A 58 -10.93 21.51 8.31
CA ARG A 58 -11.15 22.43 7.19
C ARG A 58 -10.74 21.79 5.87
N ILE A 59 -9.56 21.18 5.81
CA ILE A 59 -9.06 20.48 4.63
C ILE A 59 -10.01 19.36 4.22
N ASP A 60 -10.44 18.53 5.17
CA ASP A 60 -11.37 17.43 4.90
C ASP A 60 -12.70 17.92 4.32
N ARG A 61 -13.19 19.08 4.78
CA ARG A 61 -14.40 19.69 4.24
C ARG A 61 -14.20 20.14 2.78
N GLU A 62 -13.09 20.78 2.47
CA GLU A 62 -12.81 21.19 1.08
C GLU A 62 -12.60 19.97 0.18
N ILE A 63 -11.92 18.92 0.66
CA ILE A 63 -11.79 17.64 -0.08
C ILE A 63 -13.16 17.05 -0.38
N ARG A 64 -14.06 16.99 0.60
CA ARG A 64 -15.43 16.48 0.39
C ARG A 64 -16.17 17.29 -0.66
N ARG A 65 -16.07 18.62 -0.61
CA ARG A 65 -16.70 19.51 -1.59
C ARG A 65 -16.19 19.25 -3.02
N GLU A 66 -14.88 19.08 -3.18
CA GLU A 66 -14.30 18.73 -4.49
C GLU A 66 -14.71 17.33 -4.94
N MET A 67 -14.80 16.36 -4.02
CA MET A 67 -15.28 15.02 -4.32
C MET A 67 -16.75 15.00 -4.74
N GLU A 68 -17.60 15.85 -4.14
CA GLU A 68 -19.01 16.01 -4.52
C GLU A 68 -19.16 16.66 -5.91
N GLY A 69 -18.23 17.54 -6.29
CA GLY A 69 -18.20 18.16 -7.63
C GLY A 69 -17.52 17.32 -8.71
N THR A 70 -16.83 16.24 -8.33
CA THR A 70 -16.09 15.38 -9.26
C THR A 70 -16.89 14.10 -9.54
N ASP A 71 -17.35 13.93 -10.77
CA ASP A 71 -17.96 12.69 -11.23
C ASP A 71 -16.92 11.56 -11.31
N LEU A 72 -16.77 10.80 -10.22
CA LEU A 72 -15.86 9.65 -10.09
C LEU A 72 -16.02 8.62 -11.21
N ALA A 73 -17.19 8.53 -11.83
CA ALA A 73 -17.50 7.64 -12.95
C ALA A 73 -16.80 8.02 -14.27
N THR A 74 -16.32 9.26 -14.42
CA THR A 74 -15.62 9.71 -15.63
C THR A 74 -14.10 9.59 -15.53
N ASN A 75 -13.60 9.22 -14.35
CA ASN A 75 -12.17 9.17 -14.05
C ASN A 75 -11.57 7.81 -14.48
N LYS A 76 -11.43 7.62 -15.80
CA LYS A 76 -10.85 6.42 -16.45
C LYS A 76 -9.50 5.97 -15.84
N THR A 77 -8.76 6.92 -15.27
CA THR A 77 -7.50 6.68 -14.54
C THR A 77 -7.64 5.72 -13.36
N ILE A 78 -8.81 5.65 -12.71
CA ILE A 78 -9.06 4.75 -11.56
C ILE A 78 -9.41 3.34 -12.07
N GLU A 79 -10.20 3.25 -13.13
CA GLU A 79 -10.59 1.98 -13.76
C GLU A 79 -9.37 1.26 -14.35
N ASP A 80 -8.43 1.98 -14.97
CA ASP A 80 -7.18 1.37 -15.45
C ASP A 80 -6.24 0.92 -14.31
N ARG A 81 -6.40 1.47 -13.09
CA ARG A 81 -5.60 1.12 -11.91
C ARG A 81 -6.14 -0.09 -11.16
N ILE A 82 -7.46 -0.28 -11.17
CA ILE A 82 -8.12 -1.43 -10.59
C ILE A 82 -8.25 -2.45 -11.72
N GLY A 83 -7.29 -3.38 -11.80
CA GLY A 83 -7.33 -4.44 -12.80
C GLY A 83 -8.68 -5.19 -12.80
N PRO A 84 -9.00 -5.91 -13.88
CA PRO A 84 -10.27 -6.62 -13.99
C PRO A 84 -10.49 -7.52 -12.77
N ALA A 85 -11.74 -7.62 -12.32
CA ALA A 85 -12.11 -8.49 -11.22
C ALA A 85 -11.56 -9.89 -11.49
N PHE A 86 -10.78 -10.42 -10.54
CA PHE A 86 -10.22 -11.75 -10.66
C PHE A 86 -11.36 -12.76 -10.61
N ASP A 87 -11.59 -13.46 -11.72
CA ASP A 87 -12.60 -14.50 -11.77
C ASP A 87 -12.04 -15.79 -11.19
N PHE A 88 -12.64 -16.27 -10.10
CA PHE A 88 -12.29 -17.54 -9.49
C PHE A 88 -12.95 -18.73 -10.21
N SER A 89 -13.95 -18.50 -11.07
CA SER A 89 -14.79 -19.54 -11.67
C SER A 89 -14.00 -20.55 -12.50
N GLU A 90 -12.96 -20.12 -13.21
CA GLU A 90 -12.23 -20.97 -14.17
C GLU A 90 -11.47 -22.15 -13.52
N ASN A 91 -11.17 -22.09 -12.22
CA ASN A 91 -10.37 -23.09 -11.51
C ASN A 91 -11.09 -23.75 -10.33
N LEU A 92 -12.38 -23.48 -10.14
CA LEU A 92 -13.13 -24.02 -9.01
C LEU A 92 -13.72 -25.39 -9.37
N SER A 93 -13.71 -26.30 -8.38
CA SER A 93 -14.47 -27.55 -8.48
C SER A 93 -15.96 -27.23 -8.35
N LYS A 94 -16.80 -27.96 -9.08
CA LYS A 94 -18.27 -27.85 -9.04
C LYS A 94 -18.85 -27.87 -7.62
N LEU A 95 -18.20 -28.61 -6.70
CA LEU A 95 -18.57 -28.66 -5.28
C LEU A 95 -18.44 -27.28 -4.61
N VAL A 96 -17.37 -26.55 -4.92
CA VAL A 96 -17.09 -25.23 -4.33
C VAL A 96 -18.00 -24.17 -4.92
N GLU A 97 -18.31 -24.26 -6.21
CA GLU A 97 -19.30 -23.38 -6.86
C GLU A 97 -20.67 -23.51 -6.19
N GLN A 98 -21.13 -24.74 -5.96
CA GLN A 98 -22.40 -25.03 -5.26
C GLN A 98 -22.41 -24.49 -3.82
N GLU A 99 -21.29 -24.62 -3.10
CA GLU A 99 -21.15 -24.07 -1.75
C GLU A 99 -21.11 -22.54 -1.76
N MET A 100 -20.45 -21.92 -2.74
CA MET A 100 -20.44 -20.46 -2.91
C MET A 100 -21.86 -19.94 -3.19
N GLU A 101 -22.61 -20.59 -4.08
CA GLU A 101 -24.01 -20.25 -4.35
C GLU A 101 -24.88 -20.40 -3.09
N ARG A 102 -24.70 -21.48 -2.33
CA ARG A 102 -25.40 -21.69 -1.04
C ARG A 102 -25.09 -20.57 -0.04
N VAL A 103 -23.82 -20.19 0.09
CA VAL A 103 -23.38 -19.09 0.96
C VAL A 103 -23.93 -17.74 0.49
N LEU A 104 -23.97 -17.50 -0.82
CA LEU A 104 -24.60 -16.31 -1.40
C LEU A 104 -26.10 -16.26 -1.08
N ARG A 105 -26.78 -17.41 -1.11
CA ARG A 105 -28.19 -17.56 -0.67
C ARG A 105 -28.36 -17.50 0.86
N ARG A 106 -27.26 -17.38 1.63
CA ARG A 106 -27.24 -17.39 3.10
C ARG A 106 -27.93 -18.60 3.71
N GLU A 107 -27.96 -19.71 2.98
CA GLU A 107 -28.49 -20.97 3.49
C GLU A 107 -27.52 -21.52 4.54
N PRO A 108 -28.01 -22.09 5.66
CA PRO A 108 -27.13 -22.81 6.58
C PRO A 108 -26.44 -23.98 5.86
N PRO A 109 -25.24 -24.41 6.30
CA PRO A 109 -24.62 -25.62 5.75
C PRO A 109 -25.62 -26.77 5.81
N ALA A 110 -25.60 -27.63 4.79
CA ALA A 110 -26.51 -28.76 4.69
C ALA A 110 -26.63 -29.43 6.07
N ALA A 111 -27.86 -29.58 6.55
CA ALA A 111 -28.18 -29.86 7.95
C ALA A 111 -27.67 -31.23 8.47
N GLY A 112 -26.96 -32.00 7.66
CA GLY A 112 -26.11 -33.09 8.11
C GLY A 112 -24.66 -32.64 8.00
N GLY A 113 -24.03 -32.29 9.12
CA GLY A 113 -22.57 -32.15 9.18
C GLY A 113 -21.85 -33.44 8.77
N LEU A 114 -20.54 -33.49 8.97
CA LEU A 114 -19.78 -34.73 8.80
C LEU A 114 -20.51 -35.89 9.50
N ASP A 115 -20.83 -36.93 8.74
CA ASP A 115 -21.57 -38.07 9.27
C ASP A 115 -20.71 -38.80 10.33
N MET A 116 -21.10 -38.63 11.59
CA MET A 116 -20.44 -39.26 12.73
C MET A 116 -20.98 -40.65 13.03
N SER A 117 -22.05 -41.10 12.35
CA SER A 117 -22.65 -42.43 12.58
C SER A 117 -21.68 -43.57 12.22
N ARG A 118 -20.72 -43.29 11.33
CA ARG A 118 -19.60 -44.18 11.01
C ARG A 118 -18.67 -44.42 12.20
N TYR A 119 -18.55 -43.46 13.12
CA TYR A 119 -17.62 -43.54 14.25
C TYR A 119 -18.28 -44.07 15.53
N THR A 120 -19.59 -44.27 15.53
CA THR A 120 -20.32 -44.91 16.61
C THR A 120 -20.64 -46.36 16.24
N LEU A 121 -20.87 -47.20 17.25
CA LEU A 121 -21.47 -48.53 17.08
C LEU A 121 -22.96 -48.43 17.42
N PRO A 122 -23.82 -47.96 16.49
CA PRO A 122 -25.25 -48.02 16.72
C PRO A 122 -25.69 -49.48 16.64
N SER A 123 -26.51 -49.90 17.61
CA SER A 123 -27.38 -51.05 17.43
C SER A 123 -28.37 -50.76 16.29
N PRO A 124 -28.95 -51.80 15.65
CA PRO A 124 -30.05 -51.61 14.72
C PRO A 124 -31.13 -50.70 15.34
N PRO A 125 -31.70 -49.75 14.59
CA PRO A 125 -32.70 -48.83 15.14
C PRO A 125 -33.91 -49.59 15.67
N GLU A 126 -34.46 -49.16 16.82
CA GLU A 126 -35.65 -49.76 17.43
C GLU A 126 -36.79 -49.82 16.40
N GLY A 127 -37.26 -51.01 16.06
CA GLY A 127 -38.29 -51.26 15.03
C GLY A 127 -37.78 -51.86 13.71
N GLU A 128 -36.47 -51.91 13.44
CA GLU A 128 -35.85 -52.66 12.33
C GLU A 128 -35.05 -53.88 12.80
N GLU A 129 -35.28 -54.36 14.02
CA GLU A 129 -34.58 -55.51 14.60
C GLU A 129 -34.85 -56.83 13.85
N ASP A 130 -35.95 -56.91 13.09
CA ASP A 130 -36.28 -58.06 12.24
C ASP A 130 -35.71 -57.94 10.80
N SER A 131 -35.09 -56.81 10.46
CA SER A 131 -34.55 -56.56 9.12
C SER A 131 -33.12 -57.07 8.98
N GLU A 132 -32.90 -58.08 8.13
CA GLU A 132 -31.58 -58.65 7.84
C GLU A 132 -30.59 -57.59 7.31
N LEU A 133 -31.08 -56.61 6.56
CA LEU A 133 -30.26 -55.54 5.99
C LEU A 133 -29.71 -54.57 7.06
N ALA A 134 -30.49 -54.29 8.12
CA ALA A 134 -30.05 -53.43 9.22
C ALA A 134 -28.95 -54.11 10.04
N TRP A 135 -29.05 -55.43 10.25
CA TRP A 135 -28.02 -56.23 10.90
C TRP A 135 -26.73 -56.38 10.07
N ASP A 136 -26.82 -56.59 8.75
CA ASP A 136 -25.63 -56.62 7.88
C ASP A 136 -24.93 -55.24 7.88
N GLY A 137 -25.69 -54.15 7.84
CA GLY A 137 -25.15 -52.79 7.98
C GLY A 137 -24.41 -52.56 9.30
N ALA A 138 -25.02 -52.95 10.43
CA ALA A 138 -24.40 -52.84 11.75
C ALA A 138 -23.16 -53.74 11.90
N LEU A 139 -23.20 -54.96 11.35
CA LEU A 139 -22.08 -55.90 11.36
C LEU A 139 -20.89 -55.36 10.53
N ARG A 140 -21.14 -54.80 9.35
CA ARG A 140 -20.12 -54.14 8.52
C ARG A 140 -19.55 -52.90 9.20
N ASN A 141 -20.36 -52.11 9.90
CA ASN A 141 -19.86 -50.98 10.68
C ASN A 141 -18.95 -51.49 11.83
N SER A 142 -19.37 -52.52 12.56
CA SER A 142 -18.57 -53.14 13.63
C SER A 142 -17.22 -53.69 13.12
N SER A 143 -17.21 -54.38 11.97
CA SER A 143 -15.96 -54.92 11.40
C SER A 143 -15.02 -53.82 10.92
N THR A 144 -15.54 -52.75 10.31
CA THR A 144 -14.71 -51.60 9.92
C THR A 144 -14.16 -50.86 11.14
N GLN A 145 -14.92 -50.77 12.23
CA GLN A 145 -14.47 -50.20 13.49
C GLN A 145 -13.37 -51.00 14.16
N LEU A 146 -13.49 -52.34 14.17
CA LEU A 146 -12.43 -53.21 14.69
C LEU A 146 -11.11 -52.96 13.95
N ALA A 147 -11.14 -52.98 12.61
CA ALA A 147 -9.97 -52.69 11.78
C ALA A 147 -9.41 -51.27 12.04
N LEU A 148 -10.27 -50.28 12.24
CA LEU A 148 -9.85 -48.93 12.59
C LEU A 148 -9.16 -48.85 13.96
N GLN A 149 -9.65 -49.58 14.97
CA GLN A 149 -9.00 -49.63 16.28
C GLN A 149 -7.64 -50.33 16.22
N GLU A 150 -7.51 -51.40 15.44
CA GLU A 150 -6.21 -52.05 15.19
C GLU A 150 -5.21 -51.07 14.56
N PHE A 151 -5.63 -50.35 13.52
CA PHE A 151 -4.80 -49.32 12.89
C PHE A 151 -4.45 -48.18 13.86
N ARG A 152 -5.42 -47.73 14.67
CA ARG A 152 -5.19 -46.71 15.69
C ARG A 152 -4.19 -47.18 16.75
N MET A 153 -4.24 -48.44 17.15
CA MET A 153 -3.29 -49.02 18.12
C MET A 153 -1.87 -48.98 17.56
N SER A 154 -1.68 -49.46 16.33
CA SER A 154 -0.39 -49.37 15.60
C SER A 154 0.12 -47.93 15.48
N ASN A 155 -0.76 -46.99 15.13
CA ASN A 155 -0.38 -45.56 15.05
C ASN A 155 0.00 -44.98 16.42
N ILE A 156 -0.69 -45.36 17.49
CA ILE A 156 -0.35 -44.92 18.85
C ILE A 156 0.99 -45.51 19.28
N GLU A 157 1.29 -46.75 18.92
CA GLU A 157 2.61 -47.36 19.18
C GLU A 157 3.72 -46.60 18.45
N LEU A 158 3.51 -46.27 17.17
CA LEU A 158 4.45 -45.44 16.41
C LEU A 158 4.62 -44.04 17.03
N LEU A 159 3.52 -43.42 17.47
CA LEU A 159 3.55 -42.11 18.12
C LEU A 159 4.26 -42.16 19.48
N LYS A 160 4.07 -43.24 20.26
CA LYS A 160 4.81 -43.44 21.52
C LYS A 160 6.31 -43.57 21.27
N ALA A 161 6.70 -44.28 20.21
CA ALA A 161 8.10 -44.49 19.88
C ALA A 161 8.79 -43.20 19.36
N TYR A 162 8.15 -42.48 18.42
CA TYR A 162 8.80 -41.39 17.70
C TYR A 162 8.22 -40.00 17.94
N GLY A 163 7.01 -39.89 18.51
CA GLY A 163 6.27 -38.64 18.62
C GLY A 163 7.02 -37.56 19.40
N ALA A 164 7.65 -37.91 20.53
CA ALA A 164 8.41 -36.95 21.32
C ALA A 164 9.61 -36.37 20.55
N ASN A 165 10.32 -37.20 19.77
CA ASN A 165 11.48 -36.77 18.99
C ASN A 165 11.05 -35.98 17.74
N ALA A 166 10.00 -36.42 17.06
CA ALA A 166 9.41 -35.69 15.93
C ALA A 166 8.92 -34.30 16.35
N TRP A 167 8.29 -34.19 17.52
CA TRP A 167 7.82 -32.92 18.05
C TRP A 167 8.96 -31.95 18.38
N ARG A 168 10.05 -32.44 18.98
CA ARG A 168 11.26 -31.64 19.24
C ARG A 168 11.89 -31.14 17.95
N LEU A 169 12.00 -31.99 16.93
CA LEU A 169 12.52 -31.59 15.62
C LEU A 169 11.62 -30.54 14.97
N HIS A 170 10.30 -30.73 15.04
CA HIS A 170 9.34 -29.77 14.51
C HIS A 170 9.48 -28.41 15.21
N ASN A 171 9.59 -28.40 16.54
CA ASN A 171 9.80 -27.19 17.31
C ASN A 171 11.12 -26.49 16.94
N PHE A 172 12.22 -27.24 16.78
CA PHE A 172 13.50 -26.69 16.29
C PHE A 172 13.37 -26.05 14.90
N GLN A 173 12.64 -26.69 13.98
CA GLN A 173 12.38 -26.13 12.65
C GLN A 173 11.52 -24.86 12.71
N GLN A 174 10.50 -24.83 13.57
CA GLN A 174 9.68 -23.64 13.79
C GLN A 174 10.51 -22.50 14.37
N GLU A 175 11.36 -22.76 15.35
CA GLU A 175 12.26 -21.75 15.92
C GLU A 175 13.23 -21.19 14.86
N ALA A 176 13.77 -22.03 13.98
CA ALA A 176 14.62 -21.58 12.89
C ALA A 176 13.85 -20.71 11.88
N MET A 177 12.60 -21.07 11.56
CA MET A 177 11.73 -20.29 10.70
C MET A 177 11.39 -18.93 11.32
N LEU A 178 11.06 -18.90 12.62
CA LEU A 178 10.79 -17.66 13.36
C LEU A 178 12.00 -16.72 13.32
N ARG A 179 13.20 -17.23 13.63
CA ARG A 179 14.44 -16.43 13.56
C ARG A 179 14.69 -15.85 12.16
N SER A 180 14.39 -16.61 11.11
CA SER A 180 14.50 -16.14 9.73
C SER A 180 13.53 -14.99 9.45
N ILE A 181 12.26 -15.14 9.84
CA ILE A 181 11.22 -14.11 9.66
C ILE A 181 11.57 -12.85 10.45
N ASP A 182 12.03 -12.99 11.70
CA ASP A 182 12.45 -11.87 12.54
C ASP A 182 13.61 -11.11 11.90
N SER A 183 14.62 -11.83 11.39
CA SER A 183 15.75 -11.21 10.69
C SER A 183 15.31 -10.42 9.43
N PHE A 184 14.33 -10.95 8.68
CA PHE A 184 13.77 -10.27 7.53
C PHE A 184 12.98 -9.02 7.95
N ASN A 185 12.23 -9.12 9.06
CA ASN A 185 11.48 -8.00 9.63
C ASN A 185 12.42 -6.87 10.06
N ASP A 186 13.48 -7.20 10.78
CA ASP A 186 14.49 -6.24 11.23
C ASP A 186 15.21 -5.59 10.05
N ALA A 187 15.58 -6.36 9.02
CA ALA A 187 16.15 -5.82 7.80
C ALA A 187 15.18 -4.90 7.05
N ALA A 188 13.88 -5.22 7.02
CA ALA A 188 12.86 -4.35 6.43
C ALA A 188 12.68 -3.06 7.25
N ARG A 189 12.63 -3.15 8.59
CA ARG A 189 12.58 -1.99 9.49
C ARG A 189 13.81 -1.10 9.34
N ALA A 190 15.01 -1.68 9.27
CA ALA A 190 16.25 -0.94 9.06
C ALA A 190 16.24 -0.20 7.70
N ARG A 191 15.74 -0.84 6.63
CA ARG A 191 15.56 -0.18 5.33
C ARG A 191 14.57 0.98 5.40
N THR A 192 13.40 0.77 6.01
CA THR A 192 12.37 1.80 6.16
C THR A 192 12.86 2.98 7.00
N THR A 193 13.52 2.72 8.13
CA THR A 193 14.11 3.77 8.98
C THR A 193 15.22 4.53 8.27
N GLY A 194 16.07 3.83 7.49
CA GLY A 194 17.08 4.46 6.64
C GLY A 194 16.47 5.38 5.57
N ILE A 195 15.39 4.96 4.92
CA ILE A 195 14.65 5.81 3.96
C ILE A 195 14.02 7.02 4.67
N ASN A 196 13.37 6.82 5.81
CA ASN A 196 12.74 7.89 6.57
C ASN A 196 13.77 8.90 7.08
N ARG A 197 14.95 8.44 7.52
CA ARG A 197 16.06 9.31 7.90
C ARG A 197 16.53 10.18 6.73
N LYS A 198 16.79 9.57 5.56
CA LYS A 198 17.15 10.31 4.35
C LYS A 198 16.06 11.32 3.95
N ARG A 199 14.78 10.92 4.02
CA ARG A 199 13.65 11.81 3.73
C ARG A 199 13.62 13.00 4.68
N LYS A 200 13.80 12.77 5.98
CA LYS A 200 13.88 13.84 6.99
C LYS A 200 15.03 14.79 6.71
N GLU A 201 16.24 14.27 6.48
CA GLU A 201 17.42 15.09 6.15
C GLU A 201 17.18 15.98 4.91
N LEU A 202 16.60 15.43 3.84
CA LEU A 202 16.28 16.19 2.63
C LEU A 202 15.22 17.27 2.88
N GLN A 203 14.14 16.94 3.59
CA GLN A 203 13.04 17.88 3.85
C GLN A 203 13.45 19.00 4.81
N THR A 204 14.16 18.66 5.90
CA THR A 204 14.65 19.68 6.84
C THR A 204 15.67 20.61 6.18
N ARG A 205 16.53 20.10 5.28
CA ARG A 205 17.45 20.97 4.52
C ARG A 205 16.70 21.87 3.52
N ALA A 206 15.74 21.31 2.78
CA ALA A 206 14.97 22.07 1.79
C ALA A 206 14.09 23.15 2.44
N GLY A 207 13.30 22.78 3.47
CA GLY A 207 12.45 23.73 4.20
C GLY A 207 13.25 24.67 5.09
N GLY A 208 14.17 24.14 5.88
CA GLY A 208 14.90 24.91 6.89
C GLY A 208 15.90 25.91 6.31
N GLU A 209 16.72 25.51 5.34
CA GLU A 209 17.77 26.39 4.79
C GLU A 209 17.27 27.17 3.59
N LYS A 210 16.69 26.49 2.59
CA LYS A 210 16.34 27.13 1.32
C LYS A 210 15.05 27.93 1.40
N LEU A 211 13.97 27.36 1.94
CA LEU A 211 12.68 28.07 2.02
C LEU A 211 12.78 29.28 2.95
N ASN A 212 13.32 29.13 4.16
CA ASN A 212 13.49 30.25 5.08
C ASN A 212 14.45 31.32 4.54
N SER A 213 15.55 30.92 3.88
CA SER A 213 16.43 31.88 3.20
C SER A 213 15.68 32.70 2.15
N LEU A 214 14.86 32.05 1.33
CA LEU A 214 14.09 32.72 0.28
C LEU A 214 12.99 33.61 0.87
N GLN A 215 12.32 33.16 1.94
CA GLN A 215 11.32 33.94 2.66
C GLN A 215 11.93 35.20 3.28
N ASN A 216 13.09 35.09 3.92
CA ASN A 216 13.79 36.24 4.50
C ASN A 216 14.22 37.22 3.41
N LYS A 217 14.83 36.73 2.32
CA LYS A 217 15.18 37.57 1.16
C LYS A 217 13.98 38.25 0.54
N TRP A 218 12.86 37.54 0.44
CA TRP A 218 11.61 38.11 -0.06
C TRP A 218 11.09 39.22 0.86
N ALA A 219 11.09 39.01 2.18
CA ALA A 219 10.70 40.02 3.16
C ALA A 219 11.64 41.24 3.15
N GLU A 220 12.95 41.02 3.03
CA GLU A 220 13.96 42.07 2.89
C GLU A 220 13.75 42.88 1.60
N LEU A 221 13.49 42.23 0.47
CA LEU A 221 13.24 42.90 -0.81
C LEU A 221 11.96 43.73 -0.77
N ILE A 222 10.90 43.22 -0.15
CA ILE A 222 9.66 43.98 0.05
C ILE A 222 9.91 45.19 0.95
N SER A 223 10.59 44.98 2.08
CA SER A 223 10.92 46.08 3.00
C SER A 223 11.79 47.13 2.32
N SER A 224 12.80 46.72 1.56
CA SER A 224 13.67 47.61 0.80
C SER A 224 12.91 48.37 -0.28
N ASN A 225 12.02 47.71 -1.01
CA ASN A 225 11.18 48.35 -2.02
C ASN A 225 10.26 49.40 -1.38
N LEU A 226 9.60 49.07 -0.28
CA LEU A 226 8.77 49.99 0.48
C LEU A 226 9.58 51.19 1.03
N GLN A 227 10.80 50.95 1.53
CA GLN A 227 11.69 52.02 1.98
C GLN A 227 12.07 52.97 0.83
N VAL A 228 12.34 52.45 -0.36
CA VAL A 228 12.62 53.25 -1.55
C VAL A 228 11.39 54.05 -1.98
N GLU A 229 10.19 53.46 -1.95
CA GLU A 229 8.95 54.20 -2.25
C GLU A 229 8.72 55.36 -1.28
N VAL A 230 8.91 55.12 0.03
CA VAL A 230 8.80 56.17 1.06
C VAL A 230 9.88 57.25 0.86
N ALA A 231 11.12 56.87 0.56
CA ALA A 231 12.21 57.80 0.29
C ALA A 231 11.93 58.67 -0.97
N ASN A 232 11.33 58.09 -2.00
CA ASN A 232 10.94 58.82 -3.21
C ASN A 232 9.82 59.83 -2.92
N ILE A 233 8.81 59.44 -2.15
CA ILE A 233 7.70 60.33 -1.76
C ILE A 233 8.21 61.50 -0.92
N THR A 234 9.04 61.22 0.09
CA THR A 234 9.62 62.26 0.96
C THR A 234 10.53 63.19 0.18
N SER A 235 11.42 62.67 -0.67
CA SER A 235 12.29 63.48 -1.53
C SER A 235 11.50 64.34 -2.52
N ALA A 236 10.45 63.79 -3.13
CA ALA A 236 9.58 64.56 -4.03
C ALA A 236 8.86 65.70 -3.27
N HIS A 237 8.40 65.44 -2.04
CA HIS A 237 7.82 66.46 -1.19
C HIS A 237 8.82 67.56 -0.80
N GLU A 238 10.05 67.19 -0.44
CA GLU A 238 11.11 68.16 -0.14
C GLU A 238 11.45 69.04 -1.35
N VAL A 239 11.54 68.44 -2.55
CA VAL A 239 11.77 69.18 -3.80
C VAL A 239 10.63 70.15 -4.10
N GLU A 240 9.37 69.72 -3.92
CA GLU A 240 8.19 70.59 -4.05
C GLU A 240 8.26 71.79 -3.09
N VAL A 241 8.57 71.54 -1.80
CA VAL A 241 8.70 72.60 -0.79
C VAL A 241 9.82 73.58 -1.15
N LEU A 242 10.98 73.08 -1.59
CA LEU A 242 12.11 73.91 -2.02
C LEU A 242 11.78 74.72 -3.27
N ARG A 243 11.06 74.14 -4.24
CA ARG A 243 10.57 74.86 -5.43
C ARG A 243 9.63 76.01 -5.06
N LEU A 244 8.70 75.78 -4.14
CA LEU A 244 7.80 76.84 -3.65
C LEU A 244 8.55 77.95 -2.93
N LYS A 245 9.56 77.62 -2.10
CA LYS A 245 10.42 78.61 -1.45
C LYS A 245 11.22 79.43 -2.46
N ARG A 246 11.82 78.77 -3.46
CA ARG A 246 12.54 79.44 -4.55
C ARG A 246 11.65 80.42 -5.30
N GLN A 247 10.44 80.01 -5.68
CA GLN A 247 9.48 80.88 -6.37
C GLN A 247 9.06 82.09 -5.52
N LYS A 248 8.93 81.93 -4.19
CA LYS A 248 8.66 83.05 -3.29
C LYS A 248 9.82 84.04 -3.26
N LEU A 249 11.04 83.56 -3.09
CA LEU A 249 12.25 84.39 -3.09
C LEU A 249 12.48 85.09 -4.44
N GLU A 250 12.24 84.41 -5.56
CA GLU A 250 12.29 85.02 -6.90
C GLU A 250 11.28 86.17 -7.04
N LYS A 251 10.03 85.98 -6.56
CA LYS A 251 9.02 87.05 -6.54
C LYS A 251 9.40 88.21 -5.62
N GLU A 252 10.03 87.94 -4.49
CA GLU A 252 10.52 88.96 -3.55
C GLU A 252 11.68 89.76 -4.18
N LEU A 253 12.63 89.10 -4.84
CA LEU A 253 13.69 89.76 -5.62
C LEU A 253 13.10 90.64 -6.74
N GLU A 254 12.18 90.10 -7.54
CA GLU A 254 11.49 90.88 -8.57
C GLU A 254 10.69 92.07 -8.00
N ALA A 255 10.22 91.99 -6.75
CA ALA A 255 9.56 93.11 -6.09
C ALA A 255 10.59 94.20 -5.70
N LEU A 256 11.73 93.80 -5.15
CA LEU A 256 12.83 94.72 -4.80
C LEU A 256 13.43 95.40 -6.04
N ASP A 257 13.71 94.64 -7.10
CA ASP A 257 14.21 95.20 -8.38
C ASP A 257 13.22 96.22 -8.96
N ARG A 258 11.91 95.99 -8.81
CA ARG A 258 10.86 96.93 -9.21
C ARG A 258 10.76 98.17 -8.33
N GLU A 259 11.15 98.09 -7.06
CA GLU A 259 11.24 99.23 -6.15
C GLU A 259 12.48 100.08 -6.44
N GLU A 260 13.63 99.46 -6.75
CA GLU A 260 14.86 100.17 -7.16
C GLU A 260 14.69 100.92 -8.49
N LEU A 261 13.91 100.40 -9.44
CA LEU A 261 13.60 101.07 -10.72
C LEU A 261 12.64 102.26 -10.60
N LYS A 262 12.05 102.52 -9.41
CA LYS A 262 11.10 103.61 -9.17
C LYS A 262 11.63 104.72 -8.23
N GLY A 263 12.81 104.54 -7.64
CA GLY A 263 13.53 105.57 -6.86
C GLY A 263 14.48 106.37 -7.74
#